data_AF-E3HBL1-F1
#
_entry.id   AF-E3HBL1-F1
#
_cell.length_a   1.000
_cell.length_b   1.000
_cell.length_c   1.000
_cell.angle_alpha   90.00
_cell.angle_beta   90.00
_cell.angle_gamma   90.00
#
_symmetry.space_group_name_H-M   'P 1'
#
loop_
_entity.id
_entity.type
_entity.pdbx_description
1 polymer ?
#
loop_
_entity_poly.entity_id
_entity_poly.type
_entity_poly.pdbx_seq_one_letter_code
_entity_poly.pdbx_strand_id
1 'polypeptide(L)' 'MNVYTTVQGDTWDIISNKVYDSYDFYDDLINSNEKYSDVVFFQAGIELEVPEIETSTSDTLPPWR' A
#
# COMPACT_ATOMS: atom_id res chain seq x y z
N MET A 1 1.34 11.88 6.88
CA MET A 1 0.74 11.62 5.56
C MET A 1 1.80 10.93 4.74
N ASN A 2 1.67 9.62 4.56
CA ASN A 2 2.62 8.83 3.78
C ASN A 2 2.19 8.85 2.32
N VAL A 3 3.16 8.91 1.42
CA VAL A 3 2.94 8.86 -0.02
C VAL A 3 3.78 7.73 -0.57
N TYR A 4 3.16 6.86 -1.36
CA TYR A 4 3.85 5.79 -2.07
C TYR A 4 4.01 6.18 -3.54
N THR A 5 5.24 6.13 -4.03
CA THR A 5 5.52 6.32 -5.46
C THR A 5 5.54 4.95 -6.15
N THR A 6 4.57 4.74 -7.04
CA THR A 6 4.41 3.50 -7.79
C THR A 6 5.56 3.22 -8.75
N VAL A 7 5.79 1.94 -9.02
CA VAL A 7 6.72 1.42 -10.02
C VAL A 7 5.93 0.76 -11.14
N GLN A 8 6.53 0.66 -12.34
CA GLN A 8 5.87 0.07 -13.50
C GLN A 8 5.44 -1.37 -13.21
N GLY A 9 4.14 -1.63 -13.39
CA GLY A 9 3.54 -2.95 -13.16
C GLY A 9 3.10 -3.19 -11.72
N ASP A 10 3.20 -2.20 -10.83
CA ASP A 10 2.56 -2.26 -9.52
C ASP A 10 1.03 -2.38 -9.71
N THR A 11 0.39 -3.11 -8.80
CA THR A 11 -1.06 -3.25 -8.67
C THR A 11 -1.45 -2.92 -7.23
N TRP A 12 -2.74 -2.74 -6.97
CA TRP A 12 -3.20 -2.40 -5.62
C TRP A 12 -2.76 -3.42 -4.55
N ASP A 13 -2.83 -4.72 -4.85
CA ASP A 13 -2.38 -5.79 -3.94
C ASP A 13 -0.88 -5.67 -3.61
N ILE A 14 -0.05 -5.41 -4.62
CA ILE A 14 1.40 -5.24 -4.45
C ILE A 14 1.71 -4.01 -3.60
N ILE A 15 1.00 -2.90 -3.84
CA ILE A 15 1.18 -1.66 -3.10
C ILE A 15 0.74 -1.86 -1.65
N SER A 16 -0.41 -2.49 -1.44
CA SER A 16 -0.91 -2.84 -0.11
C SER A 16 0.12 -3.67 0.66
N ASN A 17 0.69 -4.71 0.04
CA ASN A 17 1.70 -5.53 0.71
C ASN A 17 3.00 -4.75 1.00
N LYS A 18 3.46 -3.88 0.10
CA LYS A 18 4.67 -3.08 0.35
C LYS A 18 4.49 -2.05 1.48
N VAL A 19 3.28 -1.54 1.63
CA VAL A 19 2.97 -0.43 2.55
C VAL A 19 2.48 -0.93 3.90
N TYR A 20 1.68 -1.99 3.92
CA TYR A 20 0.99 -2.53 5.09
C TYR A 20 1.42 -3.94 5.47
N ASP A 21 2.34 -4.55 4.72
CA ASP A 21 2.72 -5.98 4.84
C ASP A 21 1.52 -6.94 4.74
N SER A 22 0.44 -6.50 4.09
CA SER A 22 -0.79 -7.26 3.91
C SER A 22 -1.44 -6.94 2.57
N TYR A 23 -2.07 -7.94 1.97
CA TYR A 23 -2.78 -7.81 0.70
C TYR A 23 -4.24 -7.38 0.89
N ASP A 24 -4.76 -7.30 2.10
CA ASP A 24 -6.19 -7.10 2.35
C ASP A 24 -6.62 -5.61 2.41
N PHE A 25 -5.65 -4.68 2.42
CA PHE A 25 -5.91 -3.24 2.61
C PHE A 25 -5.89 -2.44 1.30
N TYR A 26 -6.08 -3.10 0.17
CA TYR A 26 -6.17 -2.42 -1.12
C TYR A 26 -7.43 -1.52 -1.22
N ASP A 27 -8.53 -1.88 -0.55
CA ASP A 27 -9.77 -1.10 -0.56
C ASP A 27 -9.56 0.30 0.05
N ASP A 28 -8.82 0.39 1.16
CA ASP A 28 -8.47 1.66 1.82
C ASP A 28 -7.59 2.56 0.94
N LEU A 29 -6.65 1.94 0.20
CA LEU A 29 -5.82 2.64 -0.79
C LEU A 29 -6.68 3.18 -1.93
N ILE A 30 -7.60 2.38 -2.46
CA ILE A 30 -8.51 2.81 -3.55
C ILE A 30 -9.40 3.95 -3.09
N ASN A 31 -9.99 3.84 -1.90
CA ASN A 31 -10.87 4.88 -1.33
C ASN A 31 -10.13 6.20 -1.13
N SER A 32 -8.86 6.15 -0.71
CA SER A 32 -8.03 7.35 -0.56
C SER A 32 -7.54 7.91 -1.90
N ASN A 33 -7.58 7.12 -2.96
CA ASN A 33 -7.05 7.44 -4.28
C ASN A 33 -8.10 7.16 -5.38
N GLU A 34 -9.34 7.61 -5.18
CA GLU A 34 -10.49 7.28 -6.04
C GLU A 34 -10.24 7.60 -7.53
N LYS A 35 -9.42 8.62 -7.81
CA LYS A 35 -8.97 8.98 -9.16
C LYS A 35 -8.31 7.83 -9.93
N TYR A 36 -7.67 6.90 -9.24
CA TYR A 36 -6.96 5.77 -9.82
C TYR A 36 -7.69 4.43 -9.59
N SER A 37 -8.94 4.45 -9.11
CA SER A 37 -9.74 3.24 -8.85
C SER A 37 -9.86 2.31 -10.06
N ASP A 38 -9.95 2.86 -11.27
CA ASP A 38 -10.00 2.10 -12.52
C ASP A 38 -8.63 1.58 -13.00
N VAL A 39 -7.54 1.93 -12.31
CA VAL A 39 -6.17 1.52 -12.67
C VAL A 39 -5.87 0.15 -12.08
N VAL A 40 -5.74 -0.84 -12.95
CA VAL A 40 -5.31 -2.20 -12.56
C VAL A 40 -3.78 -2.30 -12.52
N PHE A 41 -3.08 -1.65 -13.44
CA PHE A 41 -1.62 -1.65 -13.54
C PHE A 41 -1.09 -0.22 -13.54
N PHE A 42 -0.30 0.12 -12.53
CA PHE A 42 0.30 1.42 -12.38
C PHE A 42 1.52 1.60 -13.28
N GLN A 43 1.65 2.81 -13.81
CA GLN A 43 2.89 3.28 -14.42
C GLN A 43 3.86 3.73 -13.32
N ALA A 44 5.16 3.72 -13.60
CA ALA A 44 6.14 4.25 -12.65
C ALA A 44 5.95 5.76 -12.44
N GLY A 45 6.06 6.21 -11.18
CA GLY A 45 6.07 7.63 -10.83
C GLY A 45 4.71 8.23 -10.46
N ILE A 46 3.65 7.43 -10.31
CA ILE A 46 2.37 7.91 -9.76
C ILE A 46 2.47 7.92 -8.23
N GLU A 47 2.16 9.06 -7.63
CA GLU A 47 2.08 9.23 -6.18
C GLU A 47 0.68 8.86 -5.68
N LEU A 48 0.61 7.93 -4.73
CA LEU A 48 -0.61 7.50 -4.08
C LEU A 48 -0.58 7.87 -2.60
N GLU A 49 -1.69 8.40 -2.10
CA GLU A 49 -1.87 8.68 -0.69
C GLU A 49 -2.04 7.37 0.08
N VAL A 50 -1.23 7.19 1.12
CA VAL A 50 -1.27 6.03 1.99
C VAL A 50 -1.96 6.43 3.29
N PRO A 51 -3.21 5.99 3.54
CA PRO A 51 -3.83 6.17 4.85
C PRO A 51 -3.08 5.40 5.93
N GLU A 52 -3.05 5.93 7.15
CA GLU A 52 -2.45 5.25 8.30
C GLU A 52 -3.49 4.26 8.84
N ILE A 53 -3.34 3.00 8.46
CA ILE A 53 -4.18 1.89 8.92
C ILE A 53 -3.44 1.24 10.07
N GLU A 54 -4.14 0.91 11.16
CA GLU A 54 -3.57 0.09 12.23
C GLU A 54 -3.44 -1.36 11.76
N THR A 55 -2.54 -1.61 10.82
CA THR A 55 -2.01 -2.94 10.62
C THR A 55 -1.22 -3.27 11.86
N SER A 56 -1.67 -4.28 12.60
CA SER A 56 -0.86 -4.94 13.62
C SER A 56 0.31 -5.63 12.92
N THR A 57 1.26 -4.86 12.38
CA THR A 57 2.57 -5.36 12.02
C THR A 57 3.13 -5.86 13.33
N SER A 58 3.12 -7.18 13.50
CA SER A 58 3.71 -7.82 14.64
C SER A 58 5.21 -7.53 14.58
N ASP A 59 5.62 -6.39 15.17
CA ASP A 59 6.96 -6.11 15.64
C ASP A 59 7.26 -7.03 16.85
N THR A 60 6.92 -8.32 16.75
CA THR A 60 7.53 -9.34 17.57
C THR A 60 8.82 -9.73 16.86
N LEU A 61 9.77 -8.79 16.88
CA LEU A 61 11.18 -9.16 16.80
C LEU A 61 11.38 -10.33 17.78
N PRO A 62 11.89 -11.48 17.31
CA PRO A 62 12.06 -12.63 18.18
C PRO A 62 12.96 -12.22 19.36
N PRO A 63 12.69 -12.67 20.60
CA PRO A 63 13.22 -12.11 21.84
C PRO A 63 14.71 -12.42 22.13
N TRP A 64 15.52 -12.69 21.11
CA TRP A 64 16.87 -13.20 21.31
C TRP A 64 17.87 -12.04 21.37
N ARG A 65 18.15 -11.57 22.59
CA ARG A 65 19.48 -11.09 22.96
C ARG A 65 19.80 -11.48 24.40
#